data_AF-D3TLE3-F1
#
_entry.id   AF-D3TLE3-F1
#
_cell.length_a   1.000
_cell.length_b   1.000
_cell.length_c   1.000
_cell.angle_alpha   90.00
_cell.angle_beta   90.00
_cell.angle_gamma   90.00
#
_symmetry.space_group_name_H-M   'P 1'
#
loop_
_entity.id
_entity.type
_entity.pdbx_description
1 polymer ?
#
loop_
_entity_poly.entity_id
_entity_poly.type
_entity_poly.pdbx_seq_one_letter_code
_entity_poly.pdbx_strand_id
1 'polypeptide(L)'
;MHHELVDNLDVEIPTAVSTTVTKKEHILEKLNKRNKNRQNYLDVKLEQRHKDNLQLEGTDYFSQAFAEKVRDIETRIKNVNEAGKKKSGGDGPSLDLGRHFTDITLEIQELQRYLTTSTMFLSDFKIKACQSIVNELTTRSEDTRTRLSPKKKFGFSGRKVAPKTTLNPKLSSAATDKVDSSEARLHMATNKVINWTIANRSNEYIYLQSDKINGKDITITNLENCFVELRGHAGSLQISHAANCIFLTGPIARSLFAEHCIECTLCVGCQQLRLHSSMKCRVYLHVTSRAIIEDCREIEMAPYNNDYVGIEEDFQAAGLSKEQNNYADVADFNWLSSDISSPNWRLLKGDFISINWEEMRTQFRQQYLDNSAL
;
A
#
# COMPACT_ATOMS: atom_id res chain seq x y z
N MET A 1 85.55 -17.92 -62.38
CA MET A 1 84.76 -17.27 -61.32
C MET A 1 83.44 -18.01 -61.27
N HIS A 2 83.31 -19.08 -60.46
CA HIS A 2 82.81 -19.04 -59.06
C HIS A 2 81.50 -18.22 -59.00
N HIS A 3 80.31 -18.72 -58.67
CA HIS A 3 79.88 -19.79 -57.77
C HIS A 3 78.45 -20.28 -58.14
N GLU A 4 78.17 -21.56 -57.86
CA GLU A 4 76.90 -22.20 -57.44
C GLU A 4 75.53 -21.72 -57.97
N LEU A 5 74.79 -22.65 -58.59
CA LEU A 5 73.33 -22.74 -58.46
C LEU A 5 72.99 -24.17 -58.03
N VAL A 6 72.52 -24.28 -56.78
CA VAL A 6 72.01 -25.51 -56.17
C VAL A 6 70.50 -25.50 -56.37
N ASP A 7 69.97 -26.53 -57.03
CA ASP A 7 68.54 -26.81 -57.09
C ASP A 7 68.03 -27.16 -55.68
N ASN A 8 67.20 -26.31 -55.10
CA ASN A 8 66.38 -26.64 -53.93
C ASN A 8 64.92 -26.80 -54.38
N LEU A 9 64.38 -28.00 -54.17
CA LEU A 9 62.95 -28.27 -54.28
C LEU A 9 62.19 -27.51 -53.19
N ASP A 10 61.47 -26.45 -53.56
CA ASP A 10 60.41 -25.88 -52.73
C ASP A 10 59.14 -26.71 -52.89
N VAL A 11 58.86 -27.54 -51.87
CA VAL A 11 57.57 -28.21 -51.68
C VAL A 11 56.61 -27.20 -51.04
N GLU A 12 55.70 -26.63 -51.83
CA GLU A 12 54.53 -25.90 -51.30
C GLU A 12 53.61 -26.86 -50.53
N ILE A 13 53.48 -26.65 -49.21
CA ILE A 13 52.46 -27.30 -48.38
C ILE A 13 51.25 -26.34 -48.30
N PRO A 14 50.03 -26.73 -48.74
CA PRO A 14 48.87 -25.84 -48.77
C PRO A 14 48.24 -25.58 -47.39
N THR A 15 47.68 -24.38 -47.27
CA THR A 15 46.90 -23.76 -46.19
C THR A 15 45.65 -24.56 -45.75
N ALA A 16 45.80 -25.59 -44.92
CA ALA A 16 44.67 -26.30 -44.30
C ALA A 16 44.19 -25.72 -42.95
N VAL A 17 45.01 -24.88 -42.31
CA VAL A 17 44.76 -24.38 -40.94
C VAL A 17 43.81 -23.15 -40.91
N SER A 18 43.80 -22.32 -41.96
CA SER A 18 43.04 -21.06 -41.97
C SER A 18 41.52 -21.24 -42.22
N THR A 19 41.13 -22.23 -43.03
CA THR A 19 39.73 -22.52 -43.42
C THR A 19 38.93 -23.27 -42.35
N THR A 20 39.60 -23.96 -41.43
CA THR A 20 38.94 -24.71 -40.33
C THR A 20 38.63 -23.81 -39.14
N VAL A 21 39.46 -22.79 -38.89
CA VAL A 21 39.25 -21.78 -37.84
C VAL A 21 38.04 -20.90 -38.17
N THR A 22 37.93 -20.40 -39.39
CA THR A 22 36.80 -19.58 -39.86
C THR A 22 35.46 -20.31 -39.85
N LYS A 23 35.43 -21.62 -40.16
CA LYS A 23 34.21 -22.44 -40.04
C LYS A 23 33.78 -22.64 -38.59
N LYS A 24 34.71 -22.85 -37.66
CA LYS A 24 34.41 -22.98 -36.23
C LYS A 24 33.88 -21.67 -35.64
N GLU A 25 34.46 -20.55 -36.00
CA GLU A 25 34.01 -19.21 -35.58
C GLU A 25 32.58 -18.92 -36.06
N HIS A 26 32.28 -19.24 -37.31
CA HIS A 26 30.94 -19.03 -37.86
C HIS A 26 29.86 -19.94 -37.22
N ILE A 27 30.23 -21.16 -36.83
CA ILE A 27 29.35 -22.06 -36.08
C ILE A 27 29.11 -21.53 -34.65
N LEU A 28 30.16 -21.05 -33.99
CA LEU A 28 30.08 -20.48 -32.65
C LEU A 28 29.22 -19.21 -32.62
N GLU A 29 29.36 -18.35 -33.63
CA GLU A 29 28.55 -17.14 -33.77
C GLU A 29 27.06 -17.47 -33.98
N LYS A 30 26.75 -18.45 -34.84
CA LYS A 30 25.37 -18.93 -35.03
C LYS A 30 24.78 -19.55 -33.76
N LEU A 31 25.58 -20.29 -33.00
CA LEU A 31 25.17 -20.88 -31.73
C LEU A 31 24.89 -19.80 -30.67
N ASN A 32 25.77 -18.81 -30.55
CA ASN A 32 25.60 -17.67 -29.65
C ASN A 32 24.37 -16.83 -30.01
N LYS A 33 24.12 -16.60 -31.30
CA LYS A 33 22.91 -15.92 -31.78
C LYS A 33 21.64 -16.70 -31.44
N ARG A 34 21.64 -18.03 -31.62
CA ARG A 34 20.51 -18.88 -31.21
C ARG A 34 20.28 -18.87 -29.70
N ASN A 35 21.35 -18.94 -28.91
CA ASN A 35 21.26 -18.88 -27.45
C ASN A 35 20.71 -17.53 -26.98
N LYS A 36 21.19 -16.42 -27.55
CA LYS A 36 20.70 -15.07 -27.27
C LYS A 36 19.22 -14.92 -27.65
N ASN A 37 18.82 -15.43 -28.81
CA ASN A 37 17.41 -15.40 -29.22
C ASN A 37 16.51 -16.25 -28.32
N ARG A 38 17.00 -17.42 -27.87
CA ARG A 38 16.27 -18.28 -26.92
C ARG A 38 16.12 -17.60 -25.56
N GLN A 39 17.17 -16.93 -25.09
CA GLN A 39 17.13 -16.17 -23.84
C GLN A 39 16.14 -15.01 -23.92
N ASN A 40 16.23 -14.17 -24.96
CA ASN A 40 15.27 -13.07 -25.16
C ASN A 40 13.82 -13.57 -25.26
N TYR A 41 13.56 -14.70 -25.94
CA TYR A 41 12.21 -15.27 -26.01
C TYR A 41 11.69 -15.71 -24.63
N LEU A 42 12.54 -16.33 -23.81
CA LEU A 42 12.19 -16.72 -22.44
C LEU A 42 11.95 -15.49 -21.56
N ASP A 43 12.79 -14.46 -21.67
CA ASP A 43 12.66 -13.23 -20.90
C ASP A 43 11.37 -12.49 -21.26
N VAL A 44 11.05 -12.34 -22.55
CA VAL A 44 9.78 -11.75 -23.02
C VAL A 44 8.58 -12.57 -22.53
N LYS A 45 8.66 -13.91 -22.58
CA LYS A 45 7.56 -14.78 -22.14
C LYS A 45 7.36 -14.76 -20.63
N LEU A 46 8.45 -14.64 -19.86
CA LEU A 46 8.40 -14.44 -18.42
C LEU A 46 7.80 -13.07 -18.10
N GLU A 47 8.25 -12.00 -18.77
CA GLU A 47 7.72 -10.65 -18.58
C GLU A 47 6.23 -10.56 -18.91
N GLN A 48 5.77 -11.24 -19.97
CA GLN A 48 4.35 -11.34 -20.33
C GLN A 48 3.55 -12.06 -19.23
N ARG A 49 4.02 -13.23 -18.76
CA ARG A 49 3.38 -13.97 -17.66
C ARG A 49 3.38 -13.16 -16.36
N HIS A 50 4.42 -12.39 -16.10
CA HIS A 50 4.50 -11.49 -14.96
C HIS A 50 3.48 -10.34 -15.07
N LYS A 51 3.31 -9.73 -16.25
CA LYS A 51 2.27 -8.73 -16.51
C LYS A 51 0.86 -9.30 -16.30
N ASP A 52 0.60 -10.50 -16.80
CA ASP A 52 -0.69 -11.17 -16.65
C ASP A 52 -0.98 -11.53 -15.18
N ASN A 53 0.01 -12.03 -14.44
CA ASN A 53 -0.13 -12.34 -13.01
C ASN A 53 -0.34 -11.08 -12.15
N LEU A 54 0.38 -9.99 -12.45
CA LEU A 54 0.20 -8.69 -11.76
C LEU A 54 -1.21 -8.12 -11.97
N GLN A 55 -1.75 -8.28 -13.18
CA GLN A 55 -3.11 -7.84 -13.49
C GLN A 55 -4.16 -8.70 -12.77
N LEU A 56 -3.93 -10.01 -12.64
CA LEU A 56 -4.82 -10.94 -11.91
C LEU A 56 -4.79 -10.69 -10.39
N GLU A 57 -3.60 -10.59 -9.79
CA GLU A 57 -3.45 -10.40 -8.34
C GLU A 57 -3.98 -9.03 -7.88
N GLY A 58 -3.72 -7.97 -8.66
CA GLY A 58 -4.30 -6.64 -8.41
C GLY A 58 -5.82 -6.61 -8.56
N THR A 59 -6.37 -7.41 -9.48
CA THR A 59 -7.84 -7.53 -9.68
C THR A 59 -8.51 -8.27 -8.53
N ASP A 60 -7.89 -9.32 -8.01
CA ASP A 60 -8.44 -10.13 -6.91
C ASP A 60 -8.39 -9.37 -5.58
N TYR A 61 -7.25 -8.71 -5.30
CA TYR A 61 -7.12 -7.83 -4.15
C TYR A 61 -8.14 -6.68 -4.20
N PHE A 62 -8.28 -6.01 -5.35
CA PHE A 62 -9.31 -5.00 -5.55
C PHE A 62 -10.70 -5.55 -5.26
N SER A 63 -11.04 -6.71 -5.81
CA SER A 63 -12.36 -7.30 -5.68
C SER A 63 -12.69 -7.61 -4.21
N GLN A 64 -11.71 -8.09 -3.44
CA GLN A 64 -11.87 -8.37 -2.01
C GLN A 64 -12.03 -7.08 -1.19
N ALA A 65 -11.13 -6.11 -1.36
CA ALA A 65 -11.15 -4.85 -0.62
C ALA A 65 -12.41 -4.02 -0.93
N PHE A 66 -12.80 -3.97 -2.21
CA PHE A 66 -14.02 -3.30 -2.65
C PHE A 66 -15.26 -3.95 -2.02
N ALA A 67 -15.36 -5.29 -2.06
CA ALA A 67 -16.49 -6.01 -1.48
C ALA A 67 -16.60 -5.86 0.05
N GLU A 68 -15.46 -5.77 0.75
CA GLU A 68 -15.41 -5.49 2.19
C GLU A 68 -15.95 -4.10 2.52
N LYS A 69 -15.44 -3.06 1.84
CA LYS A 69 -15.92 -1.68 2.02
C LYS A 69 -17.41 -1.53 1.70
N VAL A 70 -17.89 -2.19 0.64
CA VAL A 70 -19.33 -2.24 0.32
C VAL A 70 -20.11 -2.82 1.50
N ARG A 71 -19.70 -3.98 2.03
CA ARG A 71 -20.39 -4.65 3.15
C ARG A 71 -20.42 -3.79 4.41
N ASP A 72 -19.34 -3.07 4.69
CA ASP A 72 -19.25 -2.17 5.85
C ASP A 72 -20.23 -1.00 5.72
N ILE A 73 -20.26 -0.35 4.56
CA ILE A 73 -21.21 0.75 4.27
C ILE A 73 -22.65 0.25 4.36
N GLU A 74 -22.96 -0.92 3.80
CA GLU A 74 -24.30 -1.51 3.88
C GLU A 74 -24.71 -1.78 5.34
N THR A 75 -23.78 -2.29 6.14
CA THR A 75 -24.01 -2.56 7.57
C THR A 75 -24.24 -1.26 8.34
N ARG A 76 -23.47 -0.20 8.05
CA ARG A 76 -23.63 1.12 8.65
C ARG A 76 -24.99 1.74 8.30
N ILE A 77 -25.43 1.65 7.04
CA ILE A 77 -26.76 2.09 6.58
C ILE A 77 -27.86 1.32 7.33
N LYS A 78 -27.74 0.00 7.47
CA LYS A 78 -28.71 -0.83 8.21
C LYS A 78 -28.79 -0.43 9.69
N ASN A 79 -27.63 -0.28 10.35
CA ASN A 79 -27.55 0.12 11.76
C ASN A 79 -28.20 1.49 12.00
N VAL A 80 -27.92 2.47 11.13
CA VAL A 80 -28.55 3.80 11.21
C VAL A 80 -30.06 3.72 10.97
N ASN A 81 -30.52 2.88 10.03
CA ASN A 81 -31.94 2.65 9.77
C ASN A 81 -32.67 2.03 10.98
N GLU A 82 -32.07 1.03 11.64
CA GLU A 82 -32.63 0.39 12.83
C GLU A 82 -32.63 1.31 14.04
N ALA A 83 -31.51 2.00 14.29
CA ALA A 83 -31.41 3.00 15.35
C ALA A 83 -32.41 4.15 15.15
N GLY A 84 -32.59 4.60 13.90
CA GLY A 84 -33.57 5.61 13.52
C GLY A 84 -35.02 5.17 13.75
N LYS A 85 -35.35 3.90 13.52
CA LYS A 85 -36.69 3.33 13.79
C LYS A 85 -37.00 3.22 15.29
N LYS A 86 -36.00 2.88 16.12
CA LYS A 86 -36.15 2.78 17.59
C LYS A 86 -36.51 4.12 18.24
N LYS A 87 -36.22 5.25 17.58
CA LYS A 87 -36.60 6.61 18.02
C LYS A 87 -38.12 6.88 18.02
N SER A 88 -38.94 5.96 17.48
CA SER A 88 -40.40 6.04 17.53
C SER A 88 -40.98 5.75 18.93
N GLY A 89 -40.18 5.22 19.87
CA GLY A 89 -40.52 5.03 21.28
C GLY A 89 -39.43 5.64 22.17
N GLY A 90 -39.80 6.60 23.04
CA GLY A 90 -38.90 7.55 23.71
C GLY A 90 -37.73 7.01 24.55
N ASP A 91 -36.80 7.93 24.82
CA ASP A 91 -35.75 7.98 25.86
C ASP A 91 -34.44 7.18 25.69
N GLY A 92 -33.69 7.48 24.62
CA GLY A 92 -32.26 7.17 24.51
C GLY A 92 -31.44 8.37 24.02
N PRO A 93 -30.10 8.39 24.23
CA PRO A 93 -29.24 9.48 23.80
C PRO A 93 -29.40 9.74 22.29
N SER A 94 -29.54 11.02 21.93
CA SER A 94 -29.81 11.45 20.56
C SER A 94 -28.71 10.98 19.61
N LEU A 95 -29.00 9.96 18.81
CA LEU A 95 -28.15 9.58 17.68
C LEU A 95 -28.09 10.78 16.72
N ASP A 96 -26.89 11.32 16.50
CA ASP A 96 -26.66 12.39 15.53
C ASP A 96 -26.72 11.80 14.11
N LEU A 97 -27.95 11.65 13.62
CA LEU A 97 -28.24 11.16 12.27
C LEU A 97 -27.49 11.99 11.22
N GLY A 98 -27.36 13.30 11.43
CA GLY A 98 -26.64 14.19 10.52
C GLY A 98 -25.19 13.77 10.35
N ARG A 99 -24.47 13.61 11.47
CA ARG A 99 -23.08 13.15 11.46
C ARG A 99 -22.92 11.75 10.87
N HIS A 100 -23.74 10.80 11.27
CA HIS A 100 -23.66 9.43 10.73
C HIS A 100 -23.87 9.37 9.22
N PHE A 101 -24.81 10.15 8.70
CA PHE A 101 -25.06 10.23 7.27
C PHE A 101 -23.96 10.97 6.53
N THR A 102 -23.33 11.99 7.13
CA THR A 102 -22.14 12.65 6.55
C THR A 102 -20.99 11.66 6.44
N ASP A 103 -20.69 10.89 7.49
CA ASP A 103 -19.65 9.86 7.48
C ASP A 103 -19.91 8.82 6.38
N ILE A 104 -21.14 8.31 6.27
CA ILE A 104 -21.51 7.33 5.21
C ILE A 104 -21.28 7.94 3.82
N THR A 105 -21.61 9.22 3.63
CA THR A 105 -21.35 9.90 2.35
C THR A 105 -19.85 10.00 2.06
N LEU A 106 -19.02 10.28 3.06
CA LEU A 106 -17.56 10.31 2.90
C LEU A 106 -17.00 8.91 2.57
N GLU A 107 -17.46 7.86 3.25
CA GLU A 107 -17.06 6.47 2.96
C GLU A 107 -17.44 6.04 1.54
N ILE A 108 -18.63 6.42 1.05
CA ILE A 108 -19.05 6.17 -0.34
C ILE A 108 -18.17 6.94 -1.34
N GLN A 109 -17.79 8.17 -1.03
CA GLN A 109 -16.87 8.96 -1.88
C GLN A 109 -15.46 8.36 -1.91
N GLU A 110 -14.97 7.85 -0.78
CA GLU A 110 -13.70 7.13 -0.70
C GLU A 110 -13.75 5.84 -1.53
N LEU A 111 -14.84 5.07 -1.44
CA LEU A 111 -15.04 3.87 -2.26
C LEU A 111 -15.10 4.20 -3.76
N GLN A 112 -15.76 5.30 -4.15
CA GLN A 112 -15.78 5.80 -5.52
C GLN A 112 -14.37 6.17 -5.99
N ARG A 113 -13.58 6.84 -5.14
CA ARG A 113 -12.19 7.21 -5.43
C ARG A 113 -11.34 5.95 -5.63
N TYR A 114 -11.49 4.96 -4.75
CA TYR A 114 -10.80 3.68 -4.84
C TYR A 114 -11.12 2.94 -6.14
N LEU A 115 -12.39 2.95 -6.59
CA LEU A 115 -12.76 2.42 -7.90
C LEU A 115 -12.06 3.18 -9.03
N THR A 116 -12.09 4.52 -9.01
CA THR A 116 -11.49 5.37 -10.04
C THR A 116 -9.98 5.17 -10.15
N THR A 117 -9.26 5.07 -9.02
CA THR A 117 -7.81 4.82 -9.04
C THR A 117 -7.46 3.38 -9.46
N SER A 118 -8.43 2.46 -9.38
CA SER A 118 -8.23 1.05 -9.72
C SER A 118 -8.69 0.69 -11.14
N THR A 119 -9.30 1.61 -11.92
CA THR A 119 -9.91 1.28 -13.22
C THR A 119 -8.91 0.69 -14.21
N MET A 120 -7.63 1.07 -14.14
CA MET A 120 -6.58 0.56 -15.03
C MET A 120 -6.31 -0.94 -14.88
N PHE A 121 -6.75 -1.55 -13.79
CA PHE A 121 -6.61 -2.98 -13.53
C PHE A 121 -7.90 -3.76 -13.80
N LEU A 122 -9.01 -3.08 -14.08
CA LEU A 122 -10.32 -3.69 -14.17
C LEU A 122 -10.82 -3.72 -15.61
N SER A 123 -11.54 -4.78 -15.96
CA SER A 123 -12.30 -4.81 -17.21
C SER A 123 -13.45 -3.81 -17.17
N ASP A 124 -13.84 -3.28 -18.32
CA ASP A 124 -15.01 -2.39 -18.46
C ASP A 124 -16.28 -2.98 -17.82
N PHE A 125 -16.44 -4.30 -17.87
CA PHE A 125 -17.53 -5.01 -17.22
C PHE A 125 -17.47 -4.85 -15.69
N LYS A 126 -16.30 -5.10 -15.07
CA LYS A 126 -16.11 -4.93 -13.62
C LYS A 126 -16.26 -3.47 -13.20
N ILE A 127 -15.73 -2.53 -13.98
CA ILE A 127 -15.88 -1.09 -13.71
C ILE A 127 -17.36 -0.71 -13.66
N LYS A 128 -18.14 -1.11 -14.68
CA LYS A 128 -19.59 -0.84 -14.71
C LYS A 128 -20.34 -1.49 -13.55
N ALA A 129 -20.00 -2.74 -13.20
CA ALA A 129 -20.61 -3.43 -12.07
C ALA A 129 -20.33 -2.70 -10.74
N CYS A 130 -19.07 -2.34 -10.48
CA CYS A 130 -18.68 -1.61 -9.27
C CYS A 130 -19.31 -0.22 -9.22
N GLN A 131 -19.35 0.49 -10.35
CA GLN A 131 -20.00 1.80 -10.46
C GLN A 131 -21.50 1.71 -10.15
N SER A 132 -22.16 0.64 -10.61
CA SER A 132 -23.57 0.37 -10.27
C SER A 132 -23.76 0.18 -8.77
N ILE A 133 -22.86 -0.56 -8.12
CA ILE A 133 -22.91 -0.79 -6.66
C ILE A 133 -22.74 0.53 -5.90
N VAL A 134 -21.78 1.38 -6.27
CA VAL A 134 -21.58 2.69 -5.62
C VAL A 134 -22.82 3.59 -5.79
N ASN A 135 -23.41 3.62 -6.98
CA ASN A 135 -24.64 4.38 -7.24
C ASN A 135 -25.82 3.84 -6.41
N GLU A 136 -25.91 2.53 -6.24
CA GLU A 136 -26.94 1.90 -5.42
C GLU A 136 -26.76 2.25 -3.94
N LEU A 137 -25.53 2.18 -3.40
CA LEU A 137 -25.23 2.60 -2.03
C LEU A 137 -25.57 4.07 -1.78
N THR A 138 -25.24 4.94 -2.75
CA THR A 138 -25.56 6.37 -2.71
C THR A 138 -27.07 6.59 -2.61
N THR A 139 -27.83 5.93 -3.48
CA THR A 139 -29.29 6.02 -3.52
C THR A 139 -29.90 5.51 -2.21
N ARG A 140 -29.45 4.33 -1.75
CA ARG A 140 -29.95 3.70 -0.52
C ARG A 140 -29.65 4.54 0.73
N SER A 141 -28.50 5.21 0.78
CA SER A 141 -28.13 6.13 1.85
C SER A 141 -29.06 7.35 1.87
N GLU A 142 -29.31 7.97 0.72
CA GLU A 142 -30.20 9.14 0.62
C GLU A 142 -31.66 8.80 0.89
N ASP A 143 -32.15 7.65 0.42
CA ASP A 143 -33.50 7.15 0.73
C ASP A 143 -33.68 6.90 2.24
N THR A 144 -32.64 6.35 2.89
CA THR A 144 -32.67 6.14 4.34
C THR A 144 -32.61 7.47 5.09
N ARG A 145 -31.79 8.43 4.62
CA ARG A 145 -31.69 9.78 5.16
C ARG A 145 -33.02 10.53 5.09
N THR A 146 -33.68 10.51 3.93
CA THR A 146 -34.96 11.19 3.71
C THR A 146 -36.11 10.55 4.51
N ARG A 147 -36.09 9.23 4.68
CA ARG A 147 -37.07 8.50 5.51
C ARG A 147 -36.92 8.80 7.01
N LEU A 148 -35.69 8.89 7.52
CA LEU A 148 -35.42 9.15 8.94
C LEU A 148 -35.45 10.64 9.30
N SER A 149 -35.14 11.51 8.34
CA SER A 149 -35.14 12.96 8.47
C SER A 149 -35.93 13.60 7.32
N PRO A 150 -37.26 13.39 7.25
CA PRO A 150 -38.08 14.01 6.22
C PRO A 150 -37.98 15.52 6.35
N LYS A 151 -37.53 16.18 5.28
CA LYS A 151 -37.49 17.65 5.21
C LYS A 151 -38.89 18.16 5.58
N LYS A 152 -39.00 18.96 6.64
CA LYS A 152 -40.23 19.69 6.95
C LYS A 152 -40.57 20.50 5.70
N LYS A 153 -41.57 20.06 4.92
CA LYS A 153 -42.18 20.93 3.93
C LYS A 153 -42.72 22.11 4.74
N PHE A 154 -42.16 23.30 4.52
CA PHE A 154 -42.74 24.56 4.97
C PHE A 154 -44.16 24.64 4.39
N GLY A 155 -45.11 24.07 5.11
CA GLY A 155 -46.53 24.30 4.87
C GLY A 155 -46.82 25.70 5.39
N PHE A 156 -47.02 26.64 4.49
CA PHE A 156 -47.73 27.88 4.82
C PHE A 156 -49.11 27.48 5.33
N SER A 157 -49.27 27.41 6.64
CA SER A 157 -50.56 27.15 7.26
C SER A 157 -51.43 28.38 7.09
N GLY A 158 -52.39 28.28 6.17
CA GLY A 158 -53.48 29.24 6.03
C GLY A 158 -54.27 29.34 7.33
N ARG A 159 -54.21 30.53 7.93
CA ARG A 159 -54.92 30.95 9.14
C ARG A 159 -56.41 30.57 9.10
N LYS A 160 -56.86 29.71 10.02
CA LYS A 160 -58.26 29.67 10.47
C LYS A 160 -58.35 29.56 12.00
N VAL A 161 -58.60 30.74 12.59
CA VAL A 161 -59.46 31.10 13.73
C VAL A 161 -59.84 29.97 14.71
N ALA A 162 -59.43 30.16 15.97
CA ALA A 162 -59.84 29.43 17.18
C ALA A 162 -61.29 29.80 17.60
N PRO A 163 -61.99 29.14 18.57
CA PRO A 163 -61.51 29.14 19.96
C PRO A 163 -61.93 27.99 20.93
N LYS A 164 -61.10 27.86 21.98
CA LYS A 164 -61.42 27.73 23.43
C LYS A 164 -61.52 26.35 24.13
N THR A 165 -60.73 26.29 25.23
CA THR A 165 -60.94 25.66 26.57
C THR A 165 -60.96 24.12 26.66
N THR A 166 -60.40 23.41 27.65
CA THR A 166 -59.81 23.69 28.98
C THR A 166 -59.21 22.39 29.56
N LEU A 167 -58.16 22.52 30.38
CA LEU A 167 -57.87 21.80 31.64
C LEU A 167 -57.79 20.25 31.69
N ASN A 168 -56.54 19.75 31.77
CA ASN A 168 -55.91 19.06 32.93
C ASN A 168 -56.48 17.72 33.50
N PRO A 169 -55.77 17.00 34.42
CA PRO A 169 -55.18 15.68 34.18
C PRO A 169 -55.63 14.58 35.16
N LYS A 170 -55.32 13.30 34.91
CA LYS A 170 -55.13 12.19 35.90
C LYS A 170 -54.85 10.87 35.16
N LEU A 171 -53.69 10.23 35.34
CA LEU A 171 -53.22 9.36 36.43
C LEU A 171 -53.77 7.93 36.41
N SER A 172 -52.85 7.02 36.79
CA SER A 172 -53.01 5.60 37.14
C SER A 172 -53.06 4.62 35.95
N SER A 173 -52.42 3.46 35.95
CA SER A 173 -51.81 2.69 37.03
C SER A 173 -50.85 1.62 36.50
N ALA A 174 -49.76 1.41 37.25
CA ALA A 174 -49.18 0.12 37.65
C ALA A 174 -49.09 -1.05 36.65
N ALA A 175 -47.86 -1.50 36.41
CA ALA A 175 -47.40 -2.80 36.92
C ALA A 175 -45.87 -2.88 36.83
N THR A 176 -45.24 -2.94 38.00
CA THR A 176 -43.87 -3.42 38.20
C THR A 176 -43.81 -4.92 37.97
N ASP A 177 -42.75 -5.41 37.32
CA ASP A 177 -42.15 -6.68 37.76
C ASP A 177 -40.63 -6.64 37.57
N LYS A 178 -39.92 -6.96 38.65
CA LYS A 178 -38.46 -7.03 38.75
C LYS A 178 -38.06 -8.50 38.64
N VAL A 179 -37.09 -8.83 37.79
CA VAL A 179 -36.22 -9.98 38.03
C VAL A 179 -34.79 -9.60 37.67
N ASP A 180 -33.93 -9.75 38.66
CA ASP A 180 -32.49 -9.47 38.70
C ASP A 180 -31.75 -10.80 38.50
N SER A 181 -30.73 -10.85 37.64
CA SER A 181 -29.62 -11.84 37.74
C SER A 181 -28.56 -11.63 36.66
N SER A 182 -27.46 -11.00 37.09
CA SER A 182 -26.06 -11.44 36.97
C SER A 182 -25.54 -12.14 35.70
N GLU A 183 -24.51 -11.50 35.13
CA GLU A 183 -23.30 -11.96 34.40
C GLU A 183 -23.25 -13.27 33.58
N ALA A 184 -22.42 -13.14 32.53
CA ALA A 184 -21.84 -14.17 31.66
C ALA A 184 -22.69 -14.73 30.51
N ARG A 185 -22.63 -14.04 29.37
CA ARG A 185 -22.35 -14.66 28.06
C ARG A 185 -21.77 -13.66 27.05
N LEU A 186 -20.46 -13.50 27.20
CA LEU A 186 -19.39 -13.44 26.21
C LEU A 186 -19.76 -13.56 24.70
N HIS A 187 -19.15 -12.64 23.92
CA HIS A 187 -18.81 -12.66 22.47
C HIS A 187 -19.93 -12.74 21.41
N MET A 188 -20.18 -11.62 20.71
CA MET A 188 -19.83 -11.47 19.28
C MET A 188 -20.17 -10.07 18.73
N ALA A 189 -19.30 -9.59 17.82
CA ALA A 189 -19.43 -8.47 16.88
C ALA A 189 -19.16 -7.04 17.38
N THR A 190 -17.87 -6.72 17.57
CA THR A 190 -17.36 -5.34 17.43
C THR A 190 -16.84 -5.14 16.00
N ASN A 191 -17.28 -4.08 15.33
CA ASN A 191 -16.73 -3.57 14.07
C ASN A 191 -15.19 -3.67 14.06
N LYS A 192 -14.61 -4.33 13.05
CA LYS A 192 -13.14 -4.35 12.88
C LYS A 192 -12.70 -2.97 12.39
N VAL A 193 -12.46 -2.09 13.34
CA VAL A 193 -11.56 -0.94 13.18
C VAL A 193 -10.22 -1.51 12.70
N ILE A 194 -9.63 -0.93 11.64
CA ILE A 194 -8.24 -1.24 11.26
C ILE A 194 -7.39 -1.03 12.50
N ASN A 195 -6.85 -2.11 13.06
CA ASN A 195 -6.01 -2.01 14.24
C ASN A 195 -4.63 -1.56 13.79
N TRP A 196 -4.39 -0.25 13.87
CA TRP A 196 -3.09 0.33 13.57
C TRP A 196 -2.07 -0.11 14.61
N THR A 197 -0.94 -0.67 14.16
CA THR A 197 0.13 -1.09 15.06
C THR A 197 0.79 0.12 15.72
N ILE A 198 1.02 1.18 14.94
CA ILE A 198 1.54 2.46 15.40
C ILE A 198 0.68 3.55 14.75
N ALA A 199 0.10 4.45 15.55
CA ALA A 199 -0.69 5.54 15.01
C ALA A 199 -0.59 6.83 15.81
N ASN A 200 -0.73 7.97 15.13
CA ASN A 200 -0.90 9.30 15.72
C ASN A 200 0.22 9.66 16.70
N ARG A 201 1.47 9.59 16.25
CA ARG A 201 2.66 9.89 17.05
C ARG A 201 3.46 11.01 16.41
N SER A 202 4.06 11.85 17.25
CA SER A 202 4.92 12.93 16.79
C SER A 202 6.17 13.04 17.66
N ASN A 203 7.30 13.42 17.05
CA ASN A 203 8.56 13.73 17.74
C ASN A 203 9.10 12.57 18.60
N GLU A 204 8.94 11.34 18.12
CA GLU A 204 9.19 10.15 18.93
C GLU A 204 10.10 9.13 18.25
N TYR A 205 11.00 8.55 19.05
CA TYR A 205 11.74 7.35 18.69
C TYR A 205 10.94 6.10 19.10
N ILE A 206 10.47 5.33 18.12
CA ILE A 206 9.61 4.17 18.29
C ILE A 206 10.40 2.93 17.91
N TYR A 207 10.48 1.95 18.81
CA TYR A 207 11.26 0.74 18.61
C TYR A 207 10.44 -0.51 18.89
N LEU A 208 10.31 -1.37 17.89
CA LEU A 208 9.66 -2.67 18.02
C LEU A 208 10.69 -3.79 17.82
N GLN A 209 10.65 -4.76 18.73
CA GLN A 209 11.50 -5.96 18.70
C GLN A 209 10.80 -7.12 18.00
N SER A 210 11.58 -8.18 17.76
CA SER A 210 11.18 -9.35 16.97
C SER A 210 9.95 -10.07 17.52
N ASP A 211 9.71 -10.07 18.84
CA ASP A 211 8.52 -10.65 19.46
C ASP A 211 7.21 -9.97 19.02
N LYS A 212 7.28 -8.68 18.69
CA LYS A 212 6.15 -7.90 18.19
C LYS A 212 6.03 -7.90 16.67
N ILE A 213 7.09 -8.24 15.93
CA ILE A 213 7.15 -8.09 14.47
C ILE A 213 7.06 -9.42 13.73
N ASN A 214 7.74 -10.46 14.21
CA ASN A 214 8.01 -11.67 13.42
C ASN A 214 6.74 -12.31 12.86
N GLY A 215 6.67 -12.39 11.53
CA GLY A 215 5.57 -12.98 10.77
C GLY A 215 4.25 -12.19 10.77
N LYS A 216 4.21 -11.00 11.39
CA LYS A 216 2.99 -10.19 11.53
C LYS A 216 2.94 -9.06 10.50
N ASP A 217 1.73 -8.67 10.16
CA ASP A 217 1.48 -7.49 9.35
C ASP A 217 1.50 -6.24 10.23
N ILE A 218 2.34 -5.28 9.85
CA ILE A 218 2.56 -4.05 10.59
C ILE A 218 1.92 -2.89 9.84
N THR A 219 1.12 -2.11 10.55
CA THR A 219 0.38 -0.98 9.99
C THR A 219 0.73 0.29 10.76
N ILE A 220 1.14 1.33 10.04
CA ILE A 220 1.62 2.58 10.61
C ILE A 220 0.86 3.75 9.97
N THR A 221 0.30 4.66 10.78
CA THR A 221 -0.37 5.85 10.22
C THR A 221 -0.25 7.12 11.04
N ASN A 222 -0.31 8.28 10.37
CA ASN A 222 -0.32 9.59 11.00
C ASN A 222 0.89 9.80 11.93
N LEU A 223 2.10 9.70 11.35
CA LEU A 223 3.34 9.98 12.06
C LEU A 223 3.97 11.28 11.56
N GLU A 224 4.55 12.04 12.49
CA GLU A 224 5.25 13.28 12.16
C GLU A 224 6.56 13.39 12.94
N ASN A 225 7.68 13.66 12.29
CA ASN A 225 8.98 13.81 12.97
C ASN A 225 9.35 12.60 13.85
N CYS A 226 9.04 11.39 13.39
CA CYS A 226 9.31 10.15 14.14
C CYS A 226 10.48 9.36 13.55
N PHE A 227 11.22 8.67 14.42
CA PHE A 227 12.18 7.64 14.03
C PHE A 227 11.61 6.28 14.44
N VAL A 228 11.22 5.47 13.46
CA VAL A 228 10.65 4.14 13.67
C VAL A 228 11.68 3.08 13.32
N GLU A 229 12.03 2.25 14.28
CA GLU A 229 12.96 1.14 14.10
C GLU A 229 12.27 -0.20 14.39
N LEU A 230 12.22 -1.06 13.37
CA LEU A 230 11.58 -2.37 13.43
C LEU A 230 12.63 -3.46 13.25
N ARG A 231 12.95 -4.22 14.31
CA ARG A 231 13.90 -5.35 14.25
C ARG A 231 13.18 -6.68 14.25
N GLY A 232 13.39 -7.48 13.21
CA GLY A 232 12.67 -8.72 12.96
C GLY A 232 12.23 -8.83 11.51
N HIS A 233 11.51 -9.91 11.18
CA HIS A 233 10.92 -10.10 9.85
C HIS A 233 9.41 -9.84 9.86
N ALA A 234 8.96 -8.74 9.25
CA ALA A 234 7.53 -8.48 9.12
C ALA A 234 6.91 -9.33 8.00
N GLY A 235 5.63 -9.68 8.11
CA GLY A 235 4.89 -10.33 7.03
C GLY A 235 4.64 -9.37 5.87
N SER A 236 4.06 -8.21 6.19
CA SER A 236 3.91 -7.06 5.30
C SER A 236 3.95 -5.77 6.12
N LEU A 237 4.27 -4.66 5.47
CA LEU A 237 4.32 -3.34 6.10
C LEU A 237 3.46 -2.36 5.31
N GLN A 238 2.56 -1.67 6.02
CA GLN A 238 1.77 -0.59 5.46
C GLN A 238 2.07 0.71 6.21
N ILE A 239 2.40 1.77 5.47
CA ILE A 239 2.63 3.12 5.99
C ILE A 239 1.68 4.08 5.28
N SER A 240 0.92 4.86 6.03
CA SER A 240 -0.02 5.83 5.46
C SER A 240 0.04 7.14 6.21
N HIS A 241 0.26 8.26 5.51
CA HIS A 241 0.33 9.60 6.11
C HIS A 241 1.51 9.75 7.09
N ALA A 242 2.71 9.91 6.57
CA ALA A 242 3.92 10.16 7.35
C ALA A 242 4.66 11.40 6.86
N ALA A 243 5.13 12.25 7.78
CA ALA A 243 5.85 13.48 7.43
C ALA A 243 7.15 13.58 8.23
N ASN A 244 8.27 13.84 7.53
CA ASN A 244 9.59 13.99 8.12
C ASN A 244 9.98 12.82 9.06
N CYS A 245 9.65 11.60 8.64
CA CYS A 245 9.90 10.37 9.42
C CYS A 245 11.05 9.55 8.85
N ILE A 246 11.75 8.83 9.72
CA ILE A 246 12.73 7.81 9.35
C ILE A 246 12.16 6.44 9.71
N PHE A 247 12.12 5.53 8.75
CA PHE A 247 11.72 4.15 8.93
C PHE A 247 12.92 3.25 8.67
N LEU A 248 13.44 2.60 9.72
CA LEU A 248 14.54 1.65 9.66
C LEU A 248 14.01 0.26 9.96
N THR A 249 13.87 -0.60 8.96
CA THR A 249 13.21 -1.90 9.13
C THR A 249 14.15 -3.05 8.82
N GLY A 250 13.92 -4.19 9.46
CA GLY A 250 14.36 -5.49 8.96
C GLY A 250 13.65 -5.89 7.65
N PRO A 251 13.91 -7.12 7.17
CA PRO A 251 13.32 -7.63 5.94
C PRO A 251 11.82 -7.91 6.12
N ILE A 252 11.06 -7.68 5.05
CA ILE A 252 9.61 -7.81 4.98
C ILE A 252 9.32 -8.94 3.99
N ALA A 253 8.69 -10.01 4.46
CA ALA A 253 8.54 -11.25 3.69
C ALA A 253 7.79 -11.04 2.36
N ARG A 254 6.78 -10.16 2.36
CA ARG A 254 5.95 -9.87 1.18
C ARG A 254 6.16 -8.44 0.71
N SER A 255 5.22 -7.57 1.02
CA SER A 255 5.13 -6.24 0.42
C SER A 255 5.27 -5.12 1.44
N LEU A 256 5.83 -4.02 0.95
CA LEU A 256 5.70 -2.70 1.53
C LEU A 256 4.75 -1.86 0.67
N PHE A 257 3.66 -1.40 1.27
CA PHE A 257 2.81 -0.35 0.69
C PHE A 257 2.95 0.93 1.51
N ALA A 258 3.41 2.00 0.88
CA ALA A 258 3.54 3.30 1.51
C ALA A 258 2.79 4.36 0.70
N GLU A 259 1.97 5.17 1.38
CA GLU A 259 1.25 6.26 0.75
C GLU A 259 1.32 7.54 1.58
N HIS A 260 1.25 8.69 0.90
CA HIS A 260 1.25 9.99 1.55
C HIS A 260 2.45 10.19 2.51
N CYS A 261 3.63 9.75 2.07
CA CYS A 261 4.90 10.01 2.75
C CYS A 261 5.54 11.29 2.21
N ILE A 262 5.88 12.23 3.08
CA ILE A 262 6.47 13.52 2.71
C ILE A 262 7.77 13.72 3.47
N GLU A 263 8.87 13.94 2.75
CA GLU A 263 10.20 14.17 3.36
C GLU A 263 10.65 13.00 4.28
N CYS A 264 10.20 11.78 3.96
CA CYS A 264 10.54 10.57 4.71
C CYS A 264 11.81 9.89 4.19
N THR A 265 12.53 9.21 5.09
CA THR A 265 13.59 8.25 4.74
C THR A 265 13.14 6.85 5.09
N LEU A 266 13.14 5.93 4.13
CA LEU A 266 12.72 4.54 4.29
C LEU A 266 13.91 3.63 3.99
N CYS A 267 14.34 2.82 4.96
CA CYS A 267 15.34 1.77 4.78
C CYS A 267 14.68 0.41 4.98
N VAL A 268 14.41 -0.26 3.86
CA VAL A 268 13.46 -1.38 3.78
C VAL A 268 13.95 -2.47 2.83
N GLY A 269 13.87 -3.73 3.28
CA GLY A 269 14.05 -4.92 2.45
C GLY A 269 12.71 -5.62 2.26
N CYS A 270 12.28 -5.89 1.03
CA CYS A 270 10.99 -6.53 0.76
C CYS A 270 10.99 -7.34 -0.53
N GLN A 271 9.91 -8.09 -0.78
CA GLN A 271 9.70 -8.70 -2.10
C GLN A 271 9.20 -7.66 -3.10
N GLN A 272 8.27 -6.80 -2.67
CA GLN A 272 7.58 -5.84 -3.53
C GLN A 272 7.44 -4.50 -2.80
N LEU A 273 7.81 -3.42 -3.47
CA LEU A 273 7.58 -2.06 -2.99
C LEU A 273 6.52 -1.38 -3.86
N ARG A 274 5.52 -0.76 -3.23
CA ARG A 274 4.63 0.21 -3.87
C ARG A 274 4.58 1.49 -3.06
N LEU A 275 5.03 2.58 -3.67
CA LEU A 275 5.00 3.94 -3.10
C LEU A 275 4.00 4.79 -3.88
N HIS A 276 3.07 5.44 -3.18
CA HIS A 276 1.98 6.18 -3.78
C HIS A 276 1.87 7.60 -3.21
N SER A 277 1.54 8.60 -4.04
CA SER A 277 1.24 9.98 -3.60
C SER A 277 2.27 10.55 -2.59
N SER A 278 3.55 10.30 -2.82
CA SER A 278 4.63 10.60 -1.88
C SER A 278 5.66 11.55 -2.51
N MET A 279 6.31 12.37 -1.69
CA MET A 279 7.17 13.45 -2.18
C MET A 279 8.44 13.60 -1.35
N LYS A 280 9.58 13.83 -2.02
CA LYS A 280 10.90 14.04 -1.41
C LYS A 280 11.30 12.89 -0.47
N CYS A 281 11.04 11.66 -0.86
CA CYS A 281 11.42 10.50 -0.06
C CYS A 281 12.76 9.93 -0.51
N ARG A 282 13.58 9.53 0.47
CA ARG A 282 14.77 8.70 0.23
C ARG A 282 14.45 7.26 0.59
N VAL A 283 14.75 6.33 -0.30
CA VAL A 283 14.43 4.92 -0.12
C VAL A 283 15.71 4.10 -0.30
N TYR A 284 16.22 3.55 0.80
CA TYR A 284 17.29 2.56 0.84
C TYR A 284 16.65 1.18 0.72
N LEU A 285 16.69 0.61 -0.47
CA LEU A 285 15.82 -0.50 -0.87
C LEU A 285 16.62 -1.77 -1.16
N HIS A 286 16.10 -2.88 -0.64
CA HIS A 286 16.35 -4.21 -1.17
C HIS A 286 15.02 -4.74 -1.65
N VAL A 287 14.93 -5.04 -2.95
CA VAL A 287 13.68 -5.55 -3.53
C VAL A 287 13.97 -6.72 -4.45
N THR A 288 13.41 -7.88 -4.14
CA THR A 288 13.69 -9.09 -4.91
C THR A 288 12.84 -9.15 -6.19
N SER A 289 11.61 -8.65 -6.16
CA SER A 289 10.73 -8.61 -7.34
C SER A 289 10.75 -7.25 -8.01
N ARG A 290 9.97 -6.28 -7.51
CA ARG A 290 9.74 -5.00 -8.21
C ARG A 290 9.45 -3.86 -7.24
N ALA A 291 9.94 -2.67 -7.60
CA ALA A 291 9.54 -1.40 -7.01
C ALA A 291 8.65 -0.62 -7.98
N ILE A 292 7.52 -0.13 -7.49
CA ILE A 292 6.58 0.70 -8.25
C ILE A 292 6.38 2.03 -7.51
N ILE A 293 6.43 3.14 -8.23
CA ILE A 293 6.01 4.44 -7.74
C ILE A 293 4.81 4.95 -8.57
N GLU A 294 3.90 5.68 -7.94
CA GLU A 294 2.72 6.25 -8.57
C GLU A 294 2.37 7.58 -7.89
N ASP A 295 2.06 8.62 -8.65
CA ASP A 295 1.83 9.98 -8.14
C ASP A 295 2.94 10.50 -7.20
N CYS A 296 4.18 10.07 -7.44
CA CYS A 296 5.34 10.44 -6.63
C CYS A 296 6.19 11.53 -7.28
N ARG A 297 6.94 12.28 -6.47
CA ARG A 297 7.90 13.30 -6.95
C ARG A 297 9.15 13.34 -6.07
N GLU A 298 10.30 13.64 -6.68
CA GLU A 298 11.58 13.80 -5.97
C GLU A 298 11.96 12.57 -5.13
N ILE A 299 11.76 11.36 -5.68
CA ILE A 299 12.12 10.12 -5.01
C ILE A 299 13.59 9.79 -5.27
N GLU A 300 14.34 9.45 -4.24
CA GLU A 300 15.74 9.05 -4.36
C GLU A 300 15.92 7.61 -3.89
N MET A 301 16.55 6.77 -4.72
CA MET A 301 16.72 5.34 -4.47
C MET A 301 18.19 5.01 -4.21
N ALA A 302 18.45 4.20 -3.20
CA ALA A 302 19.77 3.71 -2.82
C ALA A 302 19.68 2.22 -2.44
N PRO A 303 20.79 1.47 -2.44
CA PRO A 303 20.77 0.11 -1.93
C PRO A 303 20.47 0.10 -0.41
N TYR A 304 19.68 -0.86 0.04
CA TYR A 304 19.48 -1.15 1.46
C TYR A 304 20.82 -1.43 2.14
N ASN A 305 21.02 -0.81 3.30
CA ASN A 305 22.28 -0.81 4.03
C ASN A 305 22.08 -0.87 5.55
N ASN A 306 20.90 -1.27 6.02
CA ASN A 306 20.67 -1.51 7.43
C ASN A 306 21.22 -2.88 7.85
N ASP A 307 21.92 -2.88 8.97
CA ASP A 307 22.59 -4.05 9.53
C ASP A 307 22.39 -4.08 11.05
N TYR A 308 22.08 -5.25 11.59
CA TYR A 308 21.90 -5.46 13.02
C TYR A 308 22.09 -6.93 13.37
N VAL A 309 22.34 -7.21 14.65
CA VAL A 309 22.48 -8.58 15.17
C VAL A 309 21.19 -9.37 14.93
N GLY A 310 21.26 -10.43 14.11
CA GLY A 310 20.11 -11.25 13.75
C GLY A 310 19.52 -10.98 12.35
N ILE A 311 20.11 -10.05 11.58
CA ILE A 311 19.58 -9.67 10.26
C ILE A 311 19.61 -10.83 9.26
N GLU A 312 20.60 -11.72 9.32
CA GLU A 312 20.73 -12.83 8.37
C GLU A 312 19.58 -13.84 8.56
N GLU A 313 19.30 -14.18 9.82
CA GLU A 313 18.21 -15.06 10.20
C GLU A 313 16.85 -14.46 9.82
N ASP A 314 16.69 -13.14 9.96
CA ASP A 314 15.48 -12.45 9.54
C ASP A 314 15.31 -12.46 8.01
N PHE A 315 16.38 -12.32 7.22
CA PHE A 315 16.31 -12.41 5.76
C PHE A 315 15.90 -13.82 5.31
N GLN A 316 16.48 -14.83 5.95
CA GLN A 316 16.12 -16.22 5.71
C GLN A 316 14.66 -16.49 6.08
N ALA A 317 14.20 -16.03 7.24
CA ALA A 317 12.82 -16.20 7.70
C ALA A 317 11.81 -15.45 6.81
N ALA A 318 12.19 -14.29 6.28
CA ALA A 318 11.41 -13.53 5.31
C ALA A 318 11.38 -14.18 3.91
N GLY A 319 12.27 -15.13 3.63
CA GLY A 319 12.40 -15.74 2.31
C GLY A 319 12.96 -14.79 1.25
N LEU A 320 13.74 -13.78 1.64
CA LEU A 320 14.37 -12.84 0.73
C LEU A 320 15.83 -13.25 0.46
N SER A 321 16.18 -13.39 -0.82
CA SER A 321 17.57 -13.64 -1.24
C SER A 321 18.33 -12.33 -1.34
N LYS A 322 19.43 -12.19 -0.58
CA LYS A 322 20.29 -11.00 -0.61
C LYS A 322 20.98 -10.80 -1.97
N GLU A 323 21.15 -11.86 -2.72
CA GLU A 323 21.74 -11.88 -4.06
C GLU A 323 20.84 -11.22 -5.11
N GLN A 324 19.53 -11.21 -4.88
CA GLN A 324 18.54 -10.65 -5.80
C GLN A 324 18.09 -9.27 -5.34
N ASN A 325 18.63 -8.21 -5.94
CA ASN A 325 18.24 -6.85 -5.58
C ASN A 325 18.02 -5.94 -6.81
N ASN A 326 16.77 -5.56 -7.04
CA ASN A 326 16.31 -4.73 -8.16
C ASN A 326 16.05 -3.28 -7.74
N TYR A 327 16.72 -2.76 -6.71
CA TYR A 327 16.47 -1.40 -6.20
C TYR A 327 16.63 -0.27 -7.23
N ALA A 328 17.41 -0.51 -8.28
CA ALA A 328 17.65 0.44 -9.37
C ALA A 328 16.67 0.29 -10.55
N ASP A 329 15.78 -0.71 -10.53
CA ASP A 329 14.75 -0.95 -11.54
C ASP A 329 13.37 -0.58 -10.99
N VAL A 330 13.09 0.72 -10.96
CA VAL A 330 11.85 1.28 -10.42
C VAL A 330 10.91 1.64 -11.56
N ALA A 331 9.72 1.03 -11.54
CA ALA A 331 8.66 1.36 -12.48
C ALA A 331 7.88 2.58 -11.98
N ASP A 332 7.93 3.69 -12.73
CA ASP A 332 7.03 4.82 -12.51
C ASP A 332 5.76 4.63 -13.33
N PHE A 333 4.67 4.35 -12.62
CA PHE A 333 3.40 3.98 -13.22
C PHE A 333 2.80 5.11 -14.07
N ASN A 334 3.01 6.37 -13.69
CA ASN A 334 2.46 7.53 -14.39
C ASN A 334 3.35 8.03 -15.54
N TRP A 335 4.52 7.41 -15.72
CA TRP A 335 5.46 7.78 -16.76
C TRP A 335 5.39 6.82 -17.95
N LEU A 336 4.67 7.23 -19.00
CA LEU A 336 4.39 6.40 -20.17
C LEU A 336 5.49 6.43 -21.24
N SER A 337 6.52 7.27 -21.08
CA SER A 337 7.61 7.38 -22.06
C SER A 337 8.65 6.29 -21.84
N SER A 338 8.85 5.42 -22.84
CA SER A 338 9.91 4.40 -22.84
C SER A 338 11.30 4.97 -23.10
N ASP A 339 11.38 6.11 -23.78
CA ASP A 339 12.63 6.62 -24.37
C ASP A 339 13.37 7.59 -23.43
N ILE A 340 12.68 8.07 -22.38
CA ILE A 340 13.20 9.05 -21.43
C ILE A 340 12.97 8.48 -20.03
N SER A 341 14.01 8.52 -19.19
CA SER A 341 13.87 8.13 -17.78
C SER A 341 12.86 9.02 -17.06
N SER A 342 12.08 8.44 -16.14
CA SER A 342 11.15 9.22 -15.33
C SER A 342 11.87 10.35 -14.58
N PRO A 343 11.30 11.56 -14.54
CA PRO A 343 11.83 12.66 -13.74
C PRO A 343 11.45 12.56 -12.25
N ASN A 344 10.53 11.66 -11.89
CA ASN A 344 9.95 11.58 -10.55
C ASN A 344 10.84 10.82 -9.57
N TRP A 345 11.83 10.08 -10.07
CA TRP A 345 12.80 9.38 -9.24
C TRP A 345 14.20 9.39 -9.84
N ARG A 346 15.20 9.18 -8.98
CA ARG A 346 16.60 9.03 -9.38
C ARG A 346 17.35 8.13 -8.41
N LEU A 347 18.50 7.62 -8.84
CA LEU A 347 19.47 7.03 -7.92
C LEU A 347 20.15 8.13 -7.08
N LEU A 348 20.26 7.88 -5.79
CA LEU A 348 21.00 8.70 -4.85
C LEU A 348 22.50 8.66 -5.21
N LYS A 349 23.20 9.78 -5.02
CA LYS A 349 24.63 9.92 -5.34
C LYS A 349 25.40 10.46 -4.14
N GLY A 350 26.70 10.15 -4.07
CA GLY A 350 27.61 10.68 -3.07
C GLY A 350 27.46 10.05 -1.69
N ASP A 351 27.86 10.79 -0.66
CA ASP A 351 28.01 10.30 0.72
C ASP A 351 26.71 9.78 1.34
N PHE A 352 25.55 10.24 0.85
CA PHE A 352 24.25 9.79 1.33
C PHE A 352 23.97 8.30 1.08
N ILE A 353 24.71 7.63 0.18
CA ILE A 353 24.60 6.17 -0.01
C ILE A 353 25.07 5.41 1.24
N SER A 354 26.08 5.96 1.94
CA SER A 354 26.71 5.36 3.12
C SER A 354 26.24 6.04 4.41
N ILE A 355 24.93 6.22 4.55
CA ILE A 355 24.34 6.82 5.75
C ILE A 355 24.68 6.01 7.00
N ASN A 356 25.11 6.70 8.05
CA ASN A 356 25.36 6.08 9.35
C ASN A 356 24.08 6.09 10.19
N TRP A 357 23.37 4.96 10.23
CA TRP A 357 22.11 4.84 10.97
C TRP A 357 22.26 5.04 12.48
N GLU A 358 23.42 4.70 13.07
CA GLU A 358 23.67 4.92 14.50
C GLU A 358 23.81 6.40 14.82
N GLU A 359 24.51 7.14 13.94
CA GLU A 359 24.64 8.58 14.07
C GLU A 359 23.28 9.27 13.90
N MET A 360 22.50 8.89 12.88
CA MET A 360 21.15 9.41 12.67
C MET A 360 20.23 9.14 13.89
N ARG A 361 20.31 7.94 14.46
CA ARG A 361 19.55 7.58 15.68
C ARG A 361 19.96 8.47 16.85
N THR A 362 21.26 8.67 17.04
CA THR A 362 21.81 9.47 18.14
C THR A 362 21.40 10.94 18.00
N GLN A 363 21.57 11.52 16.80
CA GLN A 363 21.18 12.90 16.50
C GLN A 363 19.69 13.14 16.73
N PHE A 364 18.83 12.24 16.23
CA PHE A 364 17.39 12.33 16.45
C PHE A 364 17.05 12.32 17.94
N ARG A 365 17.63 11.39 18.71
CA ARG A 365 17.37 11.32 20.16
C ARG A 365 17.83 12.58 20.89
N GLN A 366 18.99 13.13 20.56
CA GLN A 366 19.48 14.38 21.16
C GLN A 366 18.54 15.54 20.87
N GLN A 367 18.14 15.72 19.62
CA GLN A 367 17.22 16.80 19.21
C GLN A 367 15.91 16.82 20.01
N TYR A 368 15.33 15.66 20.31
CA TYR A 368 14.04 15.58 21.01
C TYR A 368 14.14 15.32 22.52
N LEU A 369 15.31 14.92 23.04
CA LEU A 369 15.61 14.96 24.48
C LEU A 369 15.75 16.42 24.96
N ASP A 370 16.49 17.24 24.22
CA ASP A 370 16.74 18.64 24.59
C ASP A 370 15.47 19.51 24.54
N ASN A 371 14.55 19.22 23.61
CA ASN A 371 13.25 19.89 23.51
C ASN A 371 12.24 19.48 24.60
N SER A 372 12.49 18.41 25.36
CA SER A 372 11.65 17.99 26.49
C SER A 372 12.10 18.59 27.83
N ALA A 373 13.28 19.21 27.86
CA ALA A 373 13.89 19.84 29.03
C ALA A 373 13.73 21.37 29.07
N LEU A 374 13.06 21.95 28.07
CA LEU A 374 12.61 23.35 27.98
C LEU A 374 11.09 23.40 28.17
#